data_AF-A0A914KRS5-F1
#
_entry.id   AF-A0A914KRS5-F1
#
_cell.length_a   1.000
_cell.length_b   1.000
_cell.length_c   1.000
_cell.angle_alpha   90.00
_cell.angle_beta   90.00
_cell.angle_gamma   90.00
#
_symmetry.space_group_name_H-M   'P 1'
#
loop_
_entity.id
_entity.type
_entity.pdbx_description
1 polymer ?
#
loop_
_entity_poly.entity_id
_entity_poly.type
_entity_poly.pdbx_seq_one_letter_code
_entity_poly.pdbx_strand_id
1 'polypeptide(L)'
;MEFYKLRLIDARKIPSQEMDYYKFIKLEPVISDFVLDDQLMKKWQAAMAESIPLYLHMFEDGIESFAVQLEKRGDKKSRYILKLPNMPKTIEEMIIIRFWLKQLFNCVFDYALFSHIAFNPQIIDLLFDNDEPILKQFYVRSFGIFFSKSDVEFQDISQFFLLIG
;
A
#
# COMPACT_ATOMS: atom_id res chain seq x y z
N MET A 1 -11.40 20.51 -0.49
CA MET A 1 -10.39 19.46 -0.64
C MET A 1 -10.35 18.67 0.65
N GLU A 2 -10.63 17.37 0.60
CA GLU A 2 -10.63 16.52 1.79
C GLU A 2 -9.21 16.07 2.08
N PHE A 3 -8.81 16.12 3.35
CA PHE A 3 -7.48 15.72 3.77
C PHE A 3 -7.57 14.43 4.57
N TYR A 4 -6.74 13.46 4.20
CA TYR A 4 -6.66 12.17 4.88
C TYR A 4 -5.31 12.02 5.60
N LYS A 5 -5.30 11.21 6.66
CA LYS A 5 -4.07 10.64 7.19
C LYS A 5 -3.97 9.20 6.70
N LEU A 6 -2.80 8.84 6.18
CA LEU A 6 -2.48 7.49 5.72
C LEU A 6 -1.57 6.81 6.74
N ARG A 7 -1.86 5.54 7.05
CA ARG A 7 -1.05 4.69 7.93
C ARG A 7 -0.94 3.29 7.34
N LEU A 8 0.26 2.70 7.40
CA LEU A 8 0.40 1.25 7.24
C LEU A 8 0.41 0.59 8.61
N ILE A 9 -0.41 -0.44 8.78
CA ILE A 9 -0.62 -1.12 10.06
C ILE A 9 -0.55 -2.65 9.91
N ASP A 10 -0.16 -3.32 11.00
CA ASP A 10 -0.40 -4.76 11.17
C ASP A 10 -1.89 -4.96 11.44
N ALA A 11 -2.59 -5.58 10.49
CA ALA A 11 -4.04 -5.74 10.56
C ALA A 11 -4.49 -6.68 11.69
N ARG A 12 -3.59 -7.48 12.28
CA ARG A 12 -3.88 -8.31 13.45
C ARG A 12 -3.97 -7.50 14.74
N LYS A 13 -3.37 -6.30 14.76
CA LYS A 13 -3.40 -5.38 15.90
C LYS A 13 -4.65 -4.51 15.94
N ILE A 14 -5.56 -4.64 14.96
CA ILE A 14 -6.85 -3.95 14.98
C ILE A 14 -7.68 -4.55 16.12
N PRO A 15 -7.96 -3.78 17.21
CA PRO A 15 -8.63 -4.34 18.38
C PRO A 15 -10.06 -4.77 18.02
N SER A 16 -10.44 -5.99 18.40
CA SER A 16 -11.80 -6.50 18.20
C SER A 16 -12.87 -5.66 18.90
N GLN A 17 -12.51 -5.00 20.01
CA GLN A 17 -13.39 -4.11 20.78
C GLN A 17 -13.62 -2.74 20.12
N GLU A 18 -12.87 -2.40 19.07
CA GLU A 18 -13.00 -1.13 18.34
C GLU A 18 -13.65 -1.29 16.96
N MET A 19 -14.18 -2.48 16.61
CA MET A 19 -14.68 -2.76 15.26
C MET A 19 -15.72 -1.76 14.75
N ASP A 20 -16.54 -1.18 15.63
CA ASP A 20 -17.55 -0.18 15.25
C ASP A 20 -16.95 1.12 14.66
N TYR A 21 -15.67 1.41 14.92
CA TYR A 21 -14.95 2.57 14.38
C TYR A 21 -14.25 2.27 13.04
N TYR A 22 -14.13 0.98 12.67
CA TYR A 22 -13.43 0.55 11.48
C TYR A 22 -14.40 0.19 10.35
N LYS A 23 -14.26 0.89 9.24
CA LYS A 23 -14.97 0.63 7.99
C LYS A 23 -14.04 -0.11 7.04
N PHE A 24 -14.24 -1.43 6.94
CA PHE A 24 -13.46 -2.24 6.00
C PHE A 24 -13.92 -1.97 4.58
N ILE A 25 -12.97 -1.57 3.73
CA ILE A 25 -13.21 -1.38 2.30
C ILE A 25 -13.29 -2.77 1.68
N LYS A 26 -14.41 -3.06 0.99
CA LYS A 26 -14.58 -4.29 0.24
C LYS A 26 -13.75 -4.23 -1.03
N LEU A 27 -12.94 -5.27 -1.25
CA LEU A 27 -12.26 -5.50 -2.52
C LEU A 27 -13.26 -6.18 -3.46
N GLU A 28 -14.08 -5.39 -4.13
CA GLU A 28 -14.98 -5.91 -5.16
C GLU A 28 -14.20 -6.09 -6.47
N PRO A 29 -14.58 -7.05 -7.34
CA PRO A 29 -13.99 -7.18 -8.66
C PRO A 29 -14.20 -5.88 -9.42
N VAL A 30 -13.13 -5.13 -9.54
CA VAL A 30 -13.14 -3.81 -10.14
C VAL A 30 -13.30 -3.99 -11.63
N ILE A 31 -14.36 -3.42 -12.21
CA ILE A 31 -14.42 -3.17 -13.65
C ILE A 31 -13.38 -2.09 -13.93
N SER A 32 -12.16 -2.53 -14.19
CA SER A 32 -11.03 -1.67 -14.50
C SER A 32 -10.92 -1.60 -16.02
N ASP A 33 -10.92 -0.39 -16.59
CA ASP A 33 -10.60 -0.18 -18.01
C ASP A 33 -9.11 -0.46 -18.33
N PHE A 34 -8.35 -0.94 -17.34
CA PHE A 34 -6.97 -1.35 -17.51
C PHE A 34 -6.88 -2.58 -18.39
N VAL A 35 -6.35 -2.37 -19.59
CA VAL A 35 -6.00 -3.45 -20.52
C VAL A 35 -4.58 -3.91 -20.19
N LEU A 36 -4.47 -5.16 -19.74
CA LEU A 36 -3.19 -5.81 -19.48
C LEU A 36 -2.66 -6.41 -20.79
N ASP A 37 -1.58 -5.83 -21.32
CA ASP A 37 -0.93 -6.35 -22.52
C ASP A 37 -0.09 -7.61 -22.22
N ASP A 38 0.27 -8.37 -23.27
CA ASP A 38 1.01 -9.63 -23.16
C ASP A 38 2.39 -9.48 -22.51
N GLN A 39 3.05 -8.33 -22.70
CA GLN A 39 4.38 -8.09 -22.14
C GLN A 39 4.28 -7.82 -20.64
N LEU A 40 3.35 -6.98 -20.22
CA LEU A 40 3.11 -6.65 -18.82
C LEU A 40 2.53 -7.85 -18.06
N MET A 41 1.65 -8.64 -18.70
CA MET A 41 1.16 -9.92 -18.17
C MET A 41 2.32 -10.86 -17.80
N LYS A 42 3.30 -11.03 -18.70
CA LYS A 42 4.47 -11.88 -18.44
C LYS A 42 5.32 -11.36 -17.28
N LYS A 43 5.52 -10.04 -17.18
CA LYS A 43 6.23 -9.41 -16.05
C LYS A 43 5.51 -9.70 -14.73
N TRP A 44 4.19 -9.54 -14.70
CA TRP A 44 3.38 -9.80 -13.50
C TRP A 44 3.42 -11.28 -13.11
N GLN A 45 3.36 -12.19 -14.07
CA GLN A 45 3.51 -13.63 -13.81
C GLN A 45 4.88 -13.98 -13.22
N ALA A 46 5.96 -13.40 -13.75
CA ALA A 46 7.31 -13.59 -13.21
C ALA A 46 7.42 -13.09 -11.77
N ALA A 47 6.90 -11.89 -11.49
CA ALA A 47 6.91 -11.31 -10.14
C ALA A 47 6.12 -12.14 -9.11
N MET A 48 4.97 -12.70 -9.51
CA MET A 48 4.21 -13.62 -8.65
C MET A 48 4.99 -14.93 -8.41
N ALA A 49 5.68 -15.45 -9.42
CA ALA A 49 6.51 -16.65 -9.28
C ALA A 49 7.69 -16.42 -8.33
N GLU A 50 8.27 -15.21 -8.35
CA GLU A 50 9.30 -14.76 -7.40
C GLU A 50 8.74 -14.39 -6.02
N SER A 51 7.41 -14.38 -5.85
CA SER A 51 6.73 -13.99 -4.62
C SER A 51 7.15 -12.61 -4.12
N ILE A 52 7.21 -11.62 -5.02
CA ILE A 52 7.52 -10.24 -4.65
C ILE A 52 6.36 -9.68 -3.79
N PRO A 53 6.63 -9.24 -2.54
CA PRO A 53 5.59 -8.75 -1.65
C PRO A 53 5.17 -7.31 -1.99
N LEU A 54 3.92 -6.97 -1.68
CA LEU A 54 3.38 -5.61 -1.72
C LEU A 54 3.97 -4.73 -0.61
N TYR A 55 4.16 -5.30 0.58
CA TYR A 55 4.67 -4.61 1.75
C TYR A 55 6.00 -5.20 2.18
N LEU A 56 6.99 -4.34 2.39
CA LEU A 56 8.21 -4.62 3.13
C LEU A 56 7.98 -4.33 4.60
N HIS A 57 8.49 -5.17 5.48
CA HIS A 57 8.39 -4.98 6.93
C HIS A 57 9.64 -5.45 7.67
N MET A 58 9.82 -4.95 8.90
CA MET A 58 10.97 -5.27 9.76
C MET A 58 10.65 -6.29 10.86
N PHE A 59 9.44 -6.83 10.91
CA PHE A 59 9.07 -7.78 11.96
C PHE A 59 9.70 -9.16 11.74
N GLU A 60 10.27 -9.74 12.80
CA GLU A 60 10.85 -11.10 12.82
C GLU A 60 9.77 -12.19 12.64
N ASP A 61 8.53 -11.90 13.04
CA ASP A 61 7.48 -12.91 13.23
C ASP A 61 6.54 -13.08 12.02
N GLY A 62 7.03 -13.47 10.84
CA GLY A 62 6.22 -13.99 9.73
C GLY A 62 4.90 -13.26 9.46
N ILE A 63 4.87 -11.94 9.63
CA ILE A 63 3.63 -11.15 9.62
C ILE A 63 3.23 -10.94 8.17
N GLU A 64 2.18 -11.59 7.71
CA GLU A 64 1.74 -11.45 6.31
C GLU A 64 0.52 -10.54 6.14
N SER A 65 -0.11 -10.10 7.24
CA SER A 65 -1.39 -9.40 7.20
C SER A 65 -1.24 -7.91 7.52
N PHE A 66 -1.00 -7.11 6.49
CA PHE A 66 -0.94 -5.65 6.57
C PHE A 66 -2.20 -5.00 6.01
N ALA A 67 -2.42 -3.74 6.38
CA ALA A 67 -3.48 -2.92 5.81
C ALA A 67 -3.09 -1.44 5.72
N VAL A 68 -3.70 -0.74 4.78
CA VAL A 68 -3.71 0.72 4.72
C VAL A 68 -4.89 1.22 5.56
N GLN A 69 -4.59 2.03 6.57
CA GLN A 69 -5.58 2.76 7.35
C GLN A 69 -5.66 4.21 6.85
N LEU A 70 -6.88 4.65 6.56
CA LEU A 70 -7.20 6.03 6.21
C LEU A 70 -8.06 6.67 7.30
N GLU A 71 -7.66 7.84 7.78
CA GLU A 71 -8.43 8.66 8.72
C GLU A 71 -8.75 10.00 8.08
N LYS A 72 -10.04 10.36 8.01
CA LYS A 72 -10.46 11.65 7.47
C LYS A 72 -10.19 12.75 8.50
N ARG A 73 -9.55 13.84 8.10
CA ARG A 73 -9.26 14.97 9.00
C ARG A 73 -10.57 15.53 9.60
N GLY A 74 -10.60 15.62 10.93
CA GLY A 74 -11.76 16.12 11.68
C GLY A 74 -12.79 15.05 12.04
N ASP A 75 -12.74 13.86 11.43
CA ASP A 75 -13.56 12.71 11.80
C ASP A 75 -12.72 11.68 12.57
N LYS A 76 -12.77 11.75 13.89
CA LYS A 76 -12.08 10.79 14.77
C LYS A 76 -12.80 9.43 14.86
N LYS A 77 -14.02 9.32 14.34
CA LYS A 77 -14.88 8.13 14.50
C LYS A 77 -14.81 7.18 13.32
N SER A 78 -14.45 7.66 12.13
CA SER A 78 -14.34 6.81 10.94
C SER A 78 -12.89 6.54 10.58
N ARG A 79 -12.45 5.29 10.72
CA ARG A 79 -11.20 4.79 10.14
C ARG A 79 -11.54 3.81 9.03
N TYR A 80 -11.01 4.03 7.83
CA TYR A 80 -11.20 3.11 6.72
C TYR A 80 -10.00 2.17 6.65
N ILE A 81 -10.27 0.87 6.51
CA ILE A 81 -9.24 -0.16 6.44
C ILE A 81 -9.29 -0.80 5.05
N LEU A 82 -8.22 -0.63 4.29
CA LEU A 82 -8.00 -1.29 3.01
C LEU A 82 -6.97 -2.40 3.21
N LYS A 83 -7.44 -3.65 3.14
CA LYS A 83 -6.58 -4.83 3.28
C LYS A 83 -6.27 -5.41 1.91
N LEU A 84 -5.12 -5.05 1.35
CA LEU A 84 -4.63 -5.61 0.08
C LEU A 84 -3.85 -6.91 0.32
N PRO A 85 -3.88 -7.87 -0.63
CA PRO A 85 -3.04 -9.06 -0.54
C PRO A 85 -1.56 -8.66 -0.53
N ASN A 86 -0.80 -9.17 0.44
CA ASN A 86 0.63 -8.88 0.52
C ASN A 86 1.43 -9.68 -0.53
N MET A 87 1.09 -10.96 -0.69
CA MET A 87 1.69 -11.84 -1.68
C MET A 87 0.66 -12.16 -2.76
N PRO A 88 0.57 -11.38 -3.84
CA PRO A 88 -0.37 -11.66 -4.92
C PRO A 88 0.00 -12.99 -5.61
N LYS A 89 -1.00 -13.82 -5.83
CA LYS A 89 -0.92 -15.16 -6.44
C LYS A 89 -1.66 -15.25 -7.76
N THR A 90 -2.53 -14.28 -8.04
CA THR A 90 -3.32 -14.25 -9.27
C THR A 90 -3.24 -12.88 -9.95
N ILE A 91 -3.49 -12.86 -11.26
CA ILE A 91 -3.59 -11.62 -12.03
C ILE A 91 -4.74 -10.74 -11.51
N GLU A 92 -5.84 -11.35 -11.06
CA GLU A 92 -6.95 -10.62 -10.46
C GLU A 92 -6.51 -9.86 -9.20
N GLU A 93 -5.74 -10.50 -8.31
CA GLU A 93 -5.17 -9.83 -7.13
C GLU A 93 -4.23 -8.68 -7.53
N MET A 94 -3.40 -8.86 -8.56
CA MET A 94 -2.54 -7.79 -9.09
C MET A 94 -3.36 -6.60 -9.63
N ILE A 95 -4.45 -6.85 -10.35
CA ILE A 95 -5.37 -5.81 -10.84
C ILE A 95 -6.01 -5.07 -9.66
N ILE A 96 -6.47 -5.78 -8.64
CA ILE A 96 -7.05 -5.19 -7.42
C ILE A 96 -6.03 -4.30 -6.72
N ILE A 97 -4.80 -4.79 -6.50
CA ILE A 97 -3.71 -4.01 -5.89
C ILE A 97 -3.47 -2.74 -6.71
N ARG A 98 -3.25 -2.87 -8.02
CA ARG A 98 -2.99 -1.73 -8.92
C ARG A 98 -4.10 -0.70 -8.83
N PHE A 99 -5.36 -1.13 -8.91
CA PHE A 99 -6.50 -0.22 -8.87
C PHE A 99 -6.51 0.58 -7.57
N TRP A 100 -6.40 -0.08 -6.41
CA TRP A 100 -6.48 0.61 -5.13
C TRP A 100 -5.28 1.50 -4.86
N LEU A 101 -4.08 1.07 -5.26
CA LEU A 101 -2.90 1.94 -5.20
C LEU A 101 -3.08 3.18 -6.08
N LYS A 102 -3.64 3.03 -7.28
CA LYS A 102 -3.97 4.18 -8.15
C LYS A 102 -4.96 5.13 -7.47
N GLN A 103 -5.97 4.62 -6.78
CA GLN A 103 -6.88 5.46 -6.00
C GLN A 103 -6.14 6.19 -4.87
N LEU A 104 -5.24 5.51 -4.16
CA LEU A 104 -4.46 6.10 -3.09
C LEU A 104 -3.50 7.19 -3.59
N PHE A 105 -2.78 6.96 -4.71
CA PHE A 105 -1.89 7.95 -5.30
C PHE A 105 -2.63 9.19 -5.82
N ASN A 106 -3.90 9.05 -6.21
CA ASN A 106 -4.77 10.17 -6.59
C ASN A 106 -5.37 10.93 -5.40
N CYS A 107 -5.07 10.53 -4.15
CA CYS A 107 -5.49 11.26 -2.96
C CYS A 107 -4.41 12.22 -2.46
N VAL A 108 -4.84 13.25 -1.73
CA VAL A 108 -3.93 14.16 -1.01
C VAL A 108 -4.02 13.93 0.49
N PHE A 109 -2.87 13.74 1.12
CA PHE A 109 -2.74 13.41 2.52
C PHE A 109 -2.12 14.59 3.30
N ASP A 110 -2.70 14.90 4.45
CA ASP A 110 -2.09 15.86 5.39
C ASP A 110 -0.90 15.22 6.10
N TYR A 111 -1.00 13.91 6.38
CA TYR A 111 0.03 13.14 7.03
C TYR A 111 0.07 11.69 6.54
N ALA A 112 1.26 11.16 6.24
CA ALA A 112 1.49 9.73 6.01
C ALA A 112 2.45 9.17 7.07
N LEU A 113 2.11 8.02 7.65
CA LEU A 113 2.91 7.38 8.69
C LEU A 113 3.22 5.94 8.33
N PHE A 114 4.50 5.64 8.27
CA PHE A 114 5.06 4.33 7.96
C PHE A 114 5.83 3.84 9.19
N SER A 115 5.25 2.91 9.95
CA SER A 115 5.88 2.37 11.17
C SER A 115 6.24 0.91 10.94
N HIS A 116 7.53 0.64 10.72
CA HIS A 116 8.07 -0.70 10.45
C HIS A 116 7.49 -1.42 9.22
N ILE A 117 6.63 -0.75 8.44
CA ILE A 117 5.96 -1.26 7.24
C ILE A 117 6.00 -0.20 6.16
N ALA A 118 6.19 -0.67 4.94
CA ALA A 118 6.53 0.10 3.78
C ALA A 118 5.92 -0.58 2.53
N PHE A 119 5.33 0.14 1.57
CA PHE A 119 5.15 -0.39 0.21
C PHE A 119 6.49 -0.79 -0.43
N ASN A 120 6.52 -1.92 -1.14
CA ASN A 120 7.69 -2.37 -1.87
C ASN A 120 7.81 -1.62 -3.21
N PRO A 121 8.79 -0.74 -3.41
CA PRO A 121 8.94 0.03 -4.64
C PRO A 121 9.04 -0.86 -5.90
N GLN A 122 9.67 -2.04 -5.80
CA GLN A 122 9.79 -2.97 -6.93
C GLN A 122 8.43 -3.42 -7.47
N ILE A 123 7.47 -3.73 -6.59
CA ILE A 123 6.12 -4.12 -7.03
C ILE A 123 5.34 -2.93 -7.55
N ILE A 124 5.54 -1.72 -7.00
CA ILE A 124 4.89 -0.50 -7.48
C ILE A 124 5.36 -0.22 -8.90
N ASP A 125 6.66 -0.26 -9.16
CA ASP A 125 7.19 -0.04 -10.49
C ASP A 125 6.66 -1.06 -11.50
N LEU A 126 6.54 -2.31 -11.10
CA LEU A 126 5.98 -3.37 -11.94
C LEU A 126 4.48 -3.20 -12.22
N LEU A 127 3.70 -2.76 -11.24
CA LEU A 127 2.25 -2.53 -11.40
C LEU A 127 1.95 -1.32 -12.30
N PHE A 128 2.88 -0.36 -12.36
CA PHE A 128 2.73 0.93 -13.04
C PHE A 128 3.81 1.15 -14.12
N ASP A 129 4.38 0.08 -14.68
CA ASP A 129 5.51 0.13 -15.62
C ASP A 129 5.21 0.90 -16.91
N ASN A 130 3.94 0.88 -17.35
CA ASN A 130 3.46 1.60 -18.53
C ASN A 130 2.82 2.97 -18.20
N ASP A 131 2.78 3.35 -16.92
CA ASP A 131 2.09 4.56 -16.47
C ASP A 131 3.06 5.74 -16.30
N GLU A 132 2.53 6.96 -16.40
CA GLU A 132 3.33 8.17 -16.15
C GLU A 132 3.86 8.20 -14.70
N PRO A 133 5.10 8.68 -14.46
CA PRO A 133 5.71 8.71 -13.13
C PRO A 133 4.88 9.42 -12.05
N ILE A 134 4.04 10.39 -12.46
CA ILE A 134 3.14 11.14 -11.58
C ILE A 134 2.08 10.26 -10.91
N LEU A 135 1.80 9.08 -11.48
CA LEU A 135 0.84 8.10 -10.96
C LEU A 135 1.44 7.21 -9.87
N LYS A 136 2.73 7.34 -9.55
CA LYS A 136 3.45 6.53 -8.57
C LYS A 136 3.77 7.25 -7.26
N GLN A 137 3.23 8.46 -7.07
CA GLN A 137 3.62 9.33 -5.94
C GLN A 137 2.41 9.64 -5.05
N PHE A 138 2.64 9.61 -3.74
CA PHE A 138 1.70 10.15 -2.77
C PHE A 138 1.88 11.65 -2.67
N TYR A 139 0.79 12.41 -2.82
CA TYR A 139 0.77 13.82 -2.48
C TYR A 139 0.59 14.00 -0.98
N VAL A 140 1.70 14.17 -0.26
CA VAL A 140 1.68 14.23 1.21
C VAL A 140 2.29 15.54 1.70
N ARG A 141 1.56 16.27 2.55
CA ARG A 141 2.08 17.50 3.16
C ARG A 141 3.21 17.23 4.15
N SER A 142 3.12 16.15 4.91
CA SER A 142 4.12 15.75 5.89
C SER A 142 4.11 14.24 6.09
N PHE A 143 5.26 13.62 6.31
CA PHE A 143 5.32 12.19 6.58
C PHE A 143 6.25 11.86 7.74
N GLY A 144 6.00 10.72 8.36
CA GLY A 144 6.83 10.15 9.41
C GLY A 144 7.18 8.72 9.09
N ILE A 145 8.44 8.37 9.33
CA ILE A 145 8.95 7.01 9.19
C ILE A 145 9.51 6.60 10.55
N PHE A 146 9.05 5.47 11.08
CA PHE A 146 9.50 4.92 12.36
C PHE A 146 10.04 3.52 12.13
N PHE A 147 11.36 3.39 12.25
CA PHE A 147 12.09 2.13 12.17
C PHE A 147 12.93 1.97 13.45
N SER A 148 13.05 0.74 13.96
CA SER A 148 13.89 0.42 15.11
C SER A 148 15.37 0.44 14.72
N LYS A 149 16.22 0.97 15.60
CA LYS A 149 17.65 1.21 15.35
C LYS A 149 18.50 -0.08 15.24
N SER A 150 17.93 -1.24 15.57
CA SER A 150 18.61 -2.54 15.55
C SER A 150 18.69 -3.16 14.16
N ASP A 151 17.95 -2.64 13.18
CA ASP A 151 17.62 -3.38 11.95
C ASP A 151 18.34 -2.76 10.76
N VAL A 152 19.65 -3.05 10.66
CA VAL A 152 20.65 -2.40 9.79
C VAL A 152 20.56 -2.80 8.30
N GLU A 153 19.55 -3.58 7.89
CA GLU A 153 19.44 -4.06 6.50
C GLU A 153 18.42 -3.32 5.62
N PHE A 154 17.78 -2.25 6.10
CA PHE A 154 17.01 -1.34 5.23
C PHE A 154 17.95 -0.36 4.52
N GLN A 155 18.83 -0.86 3.65
CA GLN A 155 19.73 -0.02 2.85
C GLN A 155 18.99 0.81 1.78
N ASP A 156 17.69 0.61 1.59
CA ASP A 156 16.92 1.23 0.50
C ASP A 156 15.76 2.14 0.95
N ILE A 157 15.90 2.78 2.12
CA ILE A 157 14.96 3.86 2.52
C ILE A 157 15.00 5.01 1.48
N SER A 158 16.06 5.13 0.68
CA SER A 158 16.13 6.02 -0.48
C SER A 158 14.97 5.86 -1.46
N GLN A 159 14.60 4.61 -1.79
CA GLN A 159 13.50 4.34 -2.71
C GLN A 159 12.13 4.68 -2.10
N PHE A 160 12.03 4.73 -0.77
CA PHE A 160 10.82 5.21 -0.08
C PHE A 160 10.51 6.67 -0.41
N PHE A 161 11.53 7.50 -0.54
CA PHE A 161 11.37 8.91 -0.90
C PHE A 161 10.92 9.08 -2.36
N LEU A 162 11.10 8.08 -3.23
CA LEU A 162 10.62 8.15 -4.62
C LEU A 162 9.09 8.03 -4.73
N LEU A 163 8.44 7.46 -3.71
CA LEU A 163 6.98 7.36 -3.63
C LEU A 163 6.33 8.60 -2.99
N ILE A 164 7.11 9.61 -2.57
CA ILE A 164 6.60 10.81 -1.90
C ILE A 164 7.00 12.03 -2.75
N GLY A 165 5.99 12.68 -3.34
CA GLY A 165 6.15 13.86 -4.21
C GLY A 165 5.72 15.16 -3.54
#